data_AF-A0A368RYN0-F1
#
_entry.id   AF-A0A368RYN0-F1
#
_cell.length_a   1.000
_cell.length_b   1.000
_cell.length_c   1.000
_cell.angle_alpha   90.00
_cell.angle_beta   90.00
_cell.angle_gamma   90.00
#
_symmetry.space_group_name_H-M   'P 1'
#
loop_
_entity.id
_entity.type
_entity.pdbx_description
1 polymer ?
#
loop_
_entity_poly.entity_id
_entity_poly.type
_entity_poly.pdbx_seq_one_letter_code
_entity_poly.pdbx_strand_id
1 'polypeptide(L)'
;MTMKGTGAAQPSSVKPPPFLDELYTLYGRDTQDRGTLLTAGGIREVTPSVGTEASSAHNLFKRLSWEISVDGPSKRKSGSLEDYVRDLSKTVATRSQKRVNREEMVRAMQLMEEDGLQERSPLYCQALYLCTRNPDYRTAFMQMKTKEGRLNWIQFNWDMLNK
;
A
#
# COMPACT_ATOMS: atom_id res chain seq x y z
N MET A 1 -23.53 -21.71 -52.52
CA MET A 1 -22.31 -21.13 -51.91
C MET A 1 -22.73 -19.98 -51.02
N THR A 2 -22.61 -20.21 -49.73
CA THR A 2 -22.96 -19.36 -48.59
C THR A 2 -21.90 -18.26 -48.41
N MET A 3 -22.31 -17.07 -47.98
CA MET A 3 -21.75 -16.31 -46.85
C MET A 3 -22.56 -15.02 -46.71
N LYS A 4 -23.45 -15.02 -45.72
CA LYS A 4 -24.26 -13.90 -45.26
C LYS A 4 -23.48 -13.23 -44.13
N GLY A 5 -22.95 -12.04 -44.36
CA GLY A 5 -22.20 -11.27 -43.36
C GLY A 5 -23.08 -10.27 -42.63
N THR A 6 -24.00 -10.74 -41.79
CA THR A 6 -24.66 -9.91 -40.77
C THR A 6 -23.80 -9.92 -39.52
N GLY A 7 -23.21 -8.78 -39.18
CA GLY A 7 -22.46 -8.55 -37.95
C GLY A 7 -22.95 -7.30 -37.23
N ALA A 8 -24.14 -7.36 -36.64
CA ALA A 8 -24.53 -6.42 -35.60
C ALA A 8 -23.91 -6.92 -34.28
N ALA A 9 -22.81 -6.30 -33.84
CA ALA A 9 -22.23 -6.58 -32.53
C ALA A 9 -22.92 -5.69 -31.49
N GLN A 10 -23.78 -6.33 -30.71
CA GLN A 10 -24.46 -5.82 -29.52
C GLN A 10 -23.45 -5.22 -28.52
N PRO A 11 -23.78 -4.13 -27.81
CA PRO A 11 -23.06 -3.78 -26.60
C PRO A 11 -23.33 -4.89 -25.58
N SER A 12 -22.29 -5.60 -25.14
CA SER A 12 -22.41 -6.56 -24.04
C SER A 12 -22.84 -5.79 -22.79
N SER A 13 -24.13 -5.87 -22.46
CA SER A 13 -24.69 -5.36 -21.22
C SER A 13 -24.24 -6.23 -20.05
N VAL A 14 -22.95 -6.13 -19.71
CA VAL A 14 -22.43 -6.63 -18.43
C VAL A 14 -22.97 -5.70 -17.36
N LYS A 15 -23.68 -6.27 -16.37
CA LYS A 15 -24.15 -5.49 -15.23
C LYS A 15 -22.95 -4.78 -14.60
N PRO A 16 -23.03 -3.46 -14.34
CA PRO A 16 -21.95 -2.75 -13.70
C PRO A 16 -21.70 -3.33 -12.30
N PRO A 17 -20.44 -3.26 -11.82
CA PRO A 17 -20.12 -3.70 -10.48
C PRO A 17 -20.96 -2.92 -9.44
N PRO A 18 -21.32 -3.54 -8.31
CA PRO A 18 -22.22 -2.95 -7.31
C PRO A 18 -21.67 -1.68 -6.64
N PHE A 19 -20.37 -1.39 -6.82
CA PHE A 19 -19.66 -0.24 -6.25
C PHE A 19 -19.32 0.84 -7.30
N LEU A 20 -19.93 0.79 -8.49
CA LEU A 20 -19.63 1.76 -9.56
C LEU A 20 -19.88 3.22 -9.13
N ASP A 21 -20.91 3.45 -8.32
CA ASP A 21 -21.24 4.80 -7.82
C ASP A 21 -20.24 5.30 -6.76
N GLU A 22 -19.69 4.40 -5.94
CA GLU A 22 -18.61 4.72 -5.01
C GLU A 22 -17.35 5.14 -5.78
N LEU A 23 -17.06 4.46 -6.89
CA LEU A 23 -15.94 4.84 -7.77
C LEU A 23 -16.16 6.21 -8.41
N TYR A 24 -17.37 6.52 -8.88
CA TYR A 24 -17.68 7.86 -9.41
C TYR A 24 -17.58 8.95 -8.35
N THR A 25 -17.91 8.62 -7.10
CA THR A 25 -17.77 9.55 -5.97
C THR A 25 -16.29 9.79 -5.64
N LEU A 26 -15.47 8.74 -5.67
CA LEU A 26 -14.06 8.81 -5.30
C LEU A 26 -13.17 9.42 -6.39
N TYR A 27 -13.45 9.13 -7.66
CA TYR A 27 -12.61 9.49 -8.80
C TYR A 27 -13.25 10.49 -9.76
N GLY A 28 -14.52 10.86 -9.55
CA GLY A 28 -15.29 11.64 -10.50
C GLY A 28 -15.79 10.81 -11.67
N ARG A 29 -16.79 11.33 -12.39
CA ARG A 29 -17.15 10.79 -13.71
C ARG A 29 -16.06 11.20 -14.68
N ASP A 30 -15.40 10.22 -15.31
CA ASP A 30 -14.57 10.49 -16.48
C ASP A 30 -15.48 11.19 -17.51
N THR A 31 -15.22 12.48 -17.73
CA THR A 31 -15.94 13.23 -18.75
C THR A 31 -15.34 12.77 -20.07
N GLN A 32 -15.94 11.72 -20.61
CA GLN A 32 -15.65 11.24 -21.95
C GLN A 32 -16.19 12.22 -23.02
N ASP A 33 -16.11 13.53 -22.76
CA ASP A 33 -16.16 14.54 -23.79
C ASP A 33 -14.82 14.48 -24.52
N ARG A 34 -14.64 13.39 -25.28
CA ARG A 34 -13.60 13.30 -26.31
C ARG A 34 -14.01 14.31 -27.37
N GLY A 35 -13.59 15.56 -27.15
CA GLY A 35 -13.77 16.66 -28.07
C GLY A 35 -13.44 16.22 -29.49
N THR A 36 -14.16 16.80 -30.45
CA THR A 36 -14.08 16.46 -31.88
C THR A 36 -12.62 16.43 -32.36
N LEU A 37 -12.11 15.24 -32.67
CA LEU A 37 -10.77 15.10 -33.24
C LEU A 37 -10.81 15.52 -34.72
N LEU A 38 -10.26 16.70 -35.02
CA LEU A 38 -9.96 17.12 -36.39
C LEU A 38 -8.89 16.20 -36.97
N THR A 39 -9.28 15.33 -37.89
CA THR A 39 -8.35 14.53 -38.68
C THR A 39 -7.76 15.42 -39.77
N ALA A 40 -6.54 15.94 -39.55
CA ALA A 40 -5.74 16.51 -40.61
C ALA A 40 -5.18 15.34 -41.46
N GLY A 41 -5.70 15.19 -42.67
CA GLY A 41 -5.31 14.13 -43.60
C GLY A 41 -3.81 14.18 -43.89
N GLY A 42 -3.15 13.02 -43.74
CA GLY A 42 -1.78 12.84 -44.18
C GLY A 42 -1.71 12.92 -45.70
N ILE A 43 -0.87 13.83 -46.21
CA ILE A 43 -0.45 13.78 -47.60
C ILE A 43 0.90 13.07 -47.66
N ARG A 44 0.90 12.01 -48.46
CA ARG A 44 2.02 11.20 -48.92
C ARG A 44 3.14 12.03 -49.56
N GLU A 45 4.34 11.47 -49.39
CA GLU A 45 5.68 11.74 -49.96
C GLU A 45 5.80 12.70 -51.16
N VAL A 46 6.87 13.51 -51.16
CA VAL A 46 7.97 13.48 -52.16
C VAL A 46 8.94 14.66 -51.89
N THR A 47 10.22 14.34 -51.66
CA THR A 47 11.36 15.27 -51.67
C THR A 47 11.70 15.67 -53.11
N PRO A 48 11.93 16.96 -53.43
CA PRO A 48 13.27 17.33 -53.95
C PRO A 48 13.76 18.75 -53.61
N SER A 49 15.08 18.82 -53.32
CA SER A 49 16.10 19.77 -53.80
C SER A 49 15.93 21.32 -53.75
N VAL A 50 16.79 21.94 -52.90
CA VAL A 50 17.61 23.18 -53.05
C VAL A 50 17.02 24.45 -53.70
N GLY A 51 16.99 25.54 -52.91
CA GLY A 51 17.01 26.97 -53.31
C GLY A 51 16.88 27.86 -52.06
N THR A 52 17.96 28.50 -51.59
CA THR A 52 18.40 29.89 -51.85
C THR A 52 17.49 30.99 -51.28
N GLU A 53 17.97 31.56 -50.16
CA GLU A 53 17.93 32.97 -49.68
C GLU A 53 16.60 33.63 -49.19
N ALA A 54 16.69 34.01 -47.90
CA ALA A 54 16.36 35.32 -47.31
C ALA A 54 14.91 35.72 -46.92
N SER A 55 14.75 35.81 -45.59
CA SER A 55 14.13 36.90 -44.80
C SER A 55 12.61 37.12 -44.89
N SER A 56 11.90 36.86 -43.79
CA SER A 56 11.34 37.91 -42.91
C SER A 56 10.27 37.32 -41.97
N ALA A 57 9.94 38.11 -40.95
CA ALA A 57 8.89 37.91 -39.94
C ALA A 57 9.25 37.03 -38.72
N HIS A 58 9.73 37.74 -37.70
CA HIS A 58 9.59 37.46 -36.27
C HIS A 58 8.49 36.43 -35.93
N ASN A 59 8.89 35.31 -35.32
CA ASN A 59 8.01 34.54 -34.45
C ASN A 59 8.73 34.28 -33.12
N LEU A 60 8.70 35.31 -32.28
CA LEU A 60 8.97 35.24 -30.85
C LEU A 60 7.82 34.49 -30.17
N PHE A 61 7.89 33.16 -30.10
CA PHE A 61 7.25 32.40 -29.04
C PHE A 61 8.19 31.27 -28.62
N LYS A 62 9.02 31.58 -27.62
CA LYS A 62 9.70 30.57 -26.81
C LYS A 62 8.62 29.58 -26.37
N ARG A 63 8.70 28.35 -26.85
CA ARG A 63 8.03 27.22 -26.20
C ARG A 63 8.56 27.20 -24.76
N LEU A 64 7.76 27.65 -23.81
CA LEU A 64 7.93 27.21 -22.43
C LEU A 64 7.62 25.71 -22.45
N SER A 65 8.68 24.93 -22.65
CA SER A 65 8.69 23.52 -22.32
C SER A 65 8.56 23.46 -20.81
N TRP A 66 7.34 23.37 -20.30
CA TRP A 66 7.14 22.78 -18.98
C TRP A 66 7.51 21.30 -19.13
N GLU A 67 8.80 21.01 -18.98
CA GLU A 67 9.22 19.68 -18.51
C GLU A 67 8.62 19.53 -17.12
N ILE A 68 7.44 18.92 -17.06
CA ILE A 68 6.93 18.33 -15.83
C ILE A 68 7.88 17.17 -15.55
N SER A 69 8.97 17.47 -14.86
CA SER A 69 9.78 16.47 -14.19
C SER A 69 8.88 15.87 -13.13
N VAL A 70 8.20 14.80 -13.49
CA VAL A 70 7.59 13.91 -12.51
C VAL A 70 8.77 13.34 -11.75
N ASP A 71 8.91 13.73 -10.49
CA ASP A 71 9.82 13.09 -9.54
C ASP A 71 9.35 11.65 -9.32
N GLY A 72 9.66 10.80 -10.30
CA GLY A 72 9.55 9.36 -10.17
C GLY A 72 10.52 8.92 -9.07
N PRO A 73 10.20 7.84 -8.32
CA PRO A 73 11.05 7.39 -7.24
C PRO A 73 12.50 7.31 -7.72
N SER A 74 13.39 8.07 -7.08
CA SER A 74 14.80 8.22 -7.48
C SER A 74 15.35 6.87 -7.93
N LYS A 75 15.95 6.79 -9.13
CA LYS A 75 16.48 5.55 -9.71
C LYS A 75 17.14 4.73 -8.61
N ARG A 76 16.54 3.57 -8.26
CA ARG A 76 17.09 2.67 -7.24
C ARG A 76 18.53 2.43 -7.62
N LYS A 77 19.46 2.76 -6.72
CA LYS A 77 20.84 2.26 -6.79
C LYS A 77 20.71 0.76 -7.01
N SER A 78 21.28 0.22 -8.08
CA SER A 78 21.22 -1.19 -8.40
C SER A 78 21.98 -1.97 -7.33
N GLY A 79 21.34 -2.20 -6.19
CA GLY A 79 21.78 -3.19 -5.22
C GLY A 79 21.78 -4.56 -5.90
N SER A 80 22.65 -5.44 -5.43
CA SER A 80 22.70 -6.82 -5.92
C SER A 80 21.30 -7.44 -5.82
N LEU A 81 20.94 -8.35 -6.72
CA LEU A 81 19.71 -9.14 -6.61
C LEU A 81 19.59 -9.78 -5.22
N GLU A 82 20.73 -10.20 -4.67
CA GLU A 82 20.86 -10.76 -3.32
C GLU A 82 20.47 -9.76 -2.23
N ASP A 83 20.83 -8.49 -2.38
CA ASP A 83 20.45 -7.43 -1.44
C ASP A 83 18.94 -7.18 -1.47
N TYR A 84 18.34 -7.20 -2.67
CA TYR A 84 16.89 -7.07 -2.82
C TYR A 84 16.15 -8.26 -2.20
N VAL A 85 16.60 -9.48 -2.44
CA VAL A 85 16.04 -10.70 -1.83
C VAL A 85 16.17 -10.66 -0.31
N ARG A 86 17.32 -10.20 0.21
CA ARG A 86 17.56 -10.04 1.65
C ARG A 86 16.62 -8.99 2.26
N ASP A 87 16.44 -7.85 1.62
CA ASP A 87 15.55 -6.79 2.10
C ASP A 87 14.08 -7.23 2.10
N LEU A 88 13.65 -7.92 1.04
CA LEU A 88 12.33 -8.54 0.98
C LEU A 88 12.15 -9.56 2.11
N SER A 89 13.14 -10.43 2.31
CA SER A 89 13.11 -11.45 3.37
C SER A 89 13.00 -10.82 4.76
N LYS A 90 13.78 -9.75 5.02
CA LYS A 90 13.70 -8.98 6.26
C LYS A 90 12.33 -8.32 6.44
N THR A 91 11.77 -7.77 5.39
CA THR A 91 10.44 -7.14 5.42
C THR A 91 9.33 -8.17 5.70
N VAL A 92 9.41 -9.34 5.07
CA VAL A 92 8.46 -10.44 5.34
C VAL A 92 8.63 -10.97 6.76
N ALA A 93 9.87 -11.17 7.23
CA ALA A 93 10.15 -11.65 8.58
C ALA A 93 9.63 -10.67 9.65
N THR A 94 9.88 -9.37 9.49
CA THR A 94 9.38 -8.34 10.43
C THR A 94 7.87 -8.26 10.43
N ARG A 95 7.21 -8.36 9.27
CA ARG A 95 5.75 -8.43 9.17
C ARG A 95 5.20 -9.67 9.87
N SER A 96 5.83 -10.82 9.67
CA SER A 96 5.45 -12.08 10.32
C SER A 96 5.58 -11.98 11.84
N GLN A 97 6.74 -11.52 12.34
CA GLN A 97 6.97 -11.35 13.76
C GLN A 97 5.97 -10.37 14.40
N LYS A 98 5.62 -9.28 13.70
CA LYS A 98 4.60 -8.34 14.19
C LYS A 98 3.22 -8.98 14.32
N ARG A 99 2.85 -9.90 13.43
CA ARG A 99 1.59 -10.66 13.53
C ARG A 99 1.61 -11.60 14.74
N VAL A 100 2.67 -12.41 14.88
CA VAL A 100 2.86 -13.31 16.02
C VAL A 100 2.79 -12.53 17.34
N ASN A 101 3.53 -11.43 17.44
CA ASN A 101 3.52 -10.57 18.62
C ASN A 101 2.11 -10.04 18.94
N ARG A 102 1.30 -9.69 17.93
CA ARG A 102 -0.07 -9.21 18.12
C ARG A 102 -0.97 -10.31 18.66
N GLU A 103 -0.90 -11.51 18.10
CA GLU A 103 -1.70 -12.66 18.51
C GLU A 103 -1.36 -13.10 19.93
N GLU A 104 -0.07 -13.13 20.28
CA GLU A 104 0.38 -13.41 21.65
C GLU A 104 -0.09 -12.35 22.64
N MET A 105 -0.07 -11.07 22.28
CA MET A 105 -0.60 -10.01 23.15
C MET A 105 -2.09 -10.18 23.39
N VAL A 106 -2.88 -10.53 22.36
CA VAL A 106 -4.31 -10.80 22.50
C VAL A 106 -4.55 -11.96 23.48
N ARG A 107 -3.77 -13.05 23.37
CA ARG A 107 -3.85 -14.17 24.31
C ARG A 107 -3.47 -13.79 25.74
N ALA A 108 -2.41 -12.99 25.90
CA ALA A 108 -1.99 -12.52 27.22
C ALA A 108 -3.08 -11.66 27.89
N MET A 109 -3.74 -10.77 27.13
CA MET A 109 -4.86 -9.98 27.64
C MET A 109 -6.07 -10.85 28.00
N GLN A 110 -6.36 -11.89 27.21
CA GLN A 110 -7.43 -12.85 27.54
C GLN A 110 -7.18 -13.56 28.87
N LEU A 111 -5.94 -14.01 29.11
CA LEU A 111 -5.56 -14.63 30.39
C LEU A 111 -5.73 -13.66 31.58
N MET A 112 -5.41 -12.38 31.39
CA MET A 112 -5.63 -11.37 32.44
C MET A 112 -7.12 -11.23 32.77
N GLU A 113 -7.98 -11.24 31.75
CA GLU A 113 -9.44 -11.21 31.93
C GLU A 113 -9.96 -12.48 32.62
N GLU A 114 -9.51 -13.66 32.19
CA GLU A 114 -9.85 -14.97 32.80
C GLU A 114 -9.43 -15.04 34.27
N ASP A 115 -8.30 -14.42 34.62
CA ASP A 115 -7.84 -14.29 36.00
C ASP A 115 -8.65 -13.26 36.81
N GLY A 116 -9.55 -12.51 36.17
CA GLY A 116 -10.35 -11.48 36.79
C GLY A 116 -9.57 -10.19 37.08
N LEU A 117 -8.47 -9.93 36.37
CA LEU A 117 -7.79 -8.64 36.45
C LEU A 117 -8.64 -7.60 35.74
N GLN A 118 -9.23 -6.69 36.49
CA GLN A 118 -9.96 -5.57 35.91
C GLN A 118 -8.98 -4.66 35.16
N GLU A 119 -9.37 -4.19 33.96
CA GLU A 119 -8.54 -3.30 33.12
C GLU A 119 -8.08 -2.02 33.85
N ARG A 120 -8.84 -1.58 34.86
CA ARG A 120 -8.55 -0.39 35.67
C ARG A 120 -7.66 -0.68 36.88
N SER A 121 -7.36 -1.94 37.14
CA SER A 121 -6.55 -2.32 38.29
C SER A 121 -5.08 -2.01 38.04
N PRO A 122 -4.32 -1.58 39.07
CA PRO A 122 -2.87 -1.42 38.96
C PRO A 122 -2.18 -2.69 38.47
N LEU A 123 -2.65 -3.87 38.94
CA LEU A 123 -2.12 -5.17 38.53
C LEU A 123 -2.27 -5.43 37.04
N TYR A 124 -3.40 -5.05 36.43
CA TYR A 124 -3.60 -5.15 34.98
C TYR A 124 -2.60 -4.28 34.23
N CYS A 125 -2.42 -3.03 34.65
CA CYS A 125 -1.43 -2.13 34.05
C CYS A 125 0.00 -2.67 34.15
N GLN A 126 0.36 -3.25 35.30
CA GLN A 126 1.66 -3.89 35.52
C GLN A 126 1.85 -5.09 34.59
N ALA A 127 0.86 -5.98 34.52
CA ALA A 127 0.88 -7.16 33.66
C ALA A 127 1.00 -6.77 32.17
N LEU A 128 0.21 -5.77 31.75
CA LEU A 128 0.24 -5.24 30.39
C LEU A 128 1.61 -4.64 30.05
N TYR A 129 2.20 -3.87 30.97
CA TYR A 129 3.53 -3.30 30.79
C TYR A 129 4.60 -4.38 30.64
N LEU A 130 4.60 -5.39 31.53
CA LEU A 130 5.55 -6.51 31.49
C LEU A 130 5.46 -7.29 30.18
N CYS A 131 4.24 -7.62 29.74
CA CYS A 131 4.01 -8.37 28.50
C CYS A 131 4.33 -7.56 27.23
N THR A 132 4.21 -6.23 27.28
CA THR A 132 4.52 -5.36 26.15
C THR A 132 6.04 -5.11 26.04
N ARG A 133 6.72 -4.99 27.18
CA ARG A 133 8.13 -4.64 27.25
C ARG A 133 9.05 -5.74 26.75
N ASN A 134 8.74 -7.00 27.04
CA ASN A 134 9.60 -8.13 26.68
C ASN A 134 8.77 -9.33 26.14
N PRO A 135 9.04 -9.82 24.91
CA PRO A 135 8.35 -10.98 24.37
C PRO A 135 8.58 -12.26 25.18
N ASP A 136 9.73 -12.42 25.82
CA ASP A 136 10.03 -13.59 26.67
C ASP A 136 9.17 -13.56 27.94
N TYR A 137 8.94 -12.36 28.48
CA TYR A 137 8.05 -12.16 29.63
C TYR A 137 6.61 -12.51 29.28
N ARG A 138 6.14 -12.05 28.12
CA ARG A 138 4.82 -12.43 27.60
C ARG A 138 4.70 -13.95 27.43
N THR A 139 5.72 -14.57 26.86
CA THR A 139 5.75 -16.03 26.65
C THR A 139 5.71 -16.78 27.98
N ALA A 140 6.55 -16.40 28.93
CA ALA A 140 6.56 -16.98 30.28
C ALA A 140 5.21 -16.82 30.97
N PHE A 141 4.61 -15.63 30.93
CA PHE A 141 3.29 -15.34 31.49
C PHE A 141 2.21 -16.26 30.92
N MET A 142 2.17 -16.45 29.59
CA MET A 142 1.21 -17.34 28.92
C MET A 142 1.44 -18.83 29.22
N GLN A 143 2.67 -19.24 29.52
CA GLN A 143 2.98 -20.64 29.85
C GLN A 143 2.60 -21.03 31.29
N MET A 144 2.44 -20.05 32.19
CA MET A 144 2.00 -20.31 33.56
C MET A 144 0.55 -20.82 33.56
N LYS A 145 0.31 -21.91 34.28
CA LYS A 145 -0.98 -22.61 34.28
C LYS A 145 -1.97 -22.06 35.32
N THR A 146 -1.46 -21.57 36.45
CA THR A 146 -2.28 -21.12 37.57
C THR A 146 -2.37 -19.60 37.63
N LYS A 147 -3.54 -19.12 38.04
CA LYS A 147 -3.79 -17.70 38.32
C LYS A 147 -2.83 -17.16 39.37
N GLU A 148 -2.67 -17.88 40.47
CA GLU A 148 -1.80 -17.49 41.58
C GLU A 148 -0.34 -17.40 41.13
N GLY A 149 0.08 -18.30 40.24
CA GLY A 149 1.41 -18.27 39.62
C GLY A 149 1.61 -16.99 38.81
N ARG A 150 0.65 -16.65 37.94
CA ARG A 150 0.69 -15.43 37.12
C ARG A 150 0.70 -14.16 37.98
N LEU A 151 -0.12 -14.10 39.02
CA LEU A 151 -0.15 -12.96 39.95
C LEU A 151 1.17 -12.76 40.70
N ASN A 152 1.72 -13.85 41.26
CA ASN A 152 3.02 -13.80 41.93
C ASN A 152 4.15 -13.41 40.97
N TRP A 153 4.11 -13.90 39.73
CA TRP A 153 5.07 -13.53 38.70
C TRP A 153 5.00 -12.05 38.34
N ILE A 154 3.79 -11.48 38.22
CA ILE A 154 3.62 -10.04 37.96
C ILE A 154 4.29 -9.24 39.08
N GLN A 155 3.97 -9.55 40.34
CA GLN A 155 4.54 -8.81 41.48
C GLN A 155 6.06 -8.95 41.55
N PHE A 156 6.59 -10.17 41.43
CA PHE A 156 8.03 -10.41 41.47
C PHE A 156 8.78 -9.60 40.41
N ASN A 157 8.34 -9.65 39.15
CA ASN A 157 9.02 -8.94 38.07
C ASN A 157 8.83 -7.43 38.17
N TRP A 158 7.68 -6.97 38.67
CA TRP A 158 7.44 -5.57 38.92
C TRP A 158 8.38 -5.02 39.99
N ASP A 159 8.56 -5.74 41.10
CA ASP A 159 9.47 -5.34 42.16
C ASP A 159 10.93 -5.35 41.69
N MET A 160 11.31 -6.34 40.89
CA MET A 160 12.65 -6.41 40.29
C MET A 160 12.94 -5.27 39.30
N LEU A 161 11.91 -4.71 38.66
CA LEU A 161 12.04 -3.58 37.75
C LEU A 161 12.16 -2.22 38.45
N ASN A 162 11.69 -2.12 39.69
CA ASN A 162 11.64 -0.88 40.46
C ASN A 162 12.64 -0.86 41.63
N LYS A 163 13.50 -1.87 41.71
CA LYS A 163 14.70 -1.88 42.57
C LYS A 163 15.87 -1.23 41.85
#